data_AF-A0A1I4RPF2-F1
#
_entry.id   AF-A0A1I4RPF2-F1
#
_cell.length_a   1.000
_cell.length_b   1.000
_cell.length_c   1.000
_cell.angle_alpha   90.00
_cell.angle_beta   90.00
_cell.angle_gamma   90.00
#
_symmetry.space_group_name_H-M   'P 1'
#
loop_
_entity.id
_entity.type
_entity.pdbx_description
1 polymer ?
#
loop_
_entity_poly.entity_id
_entity_poly.type
_entity_poly.pdbx_seq_one_letter_code
_entity_poly.pdbx_strand_id
1 'polypeptide(L)'
;MSEISTARQTRLLALYRRQGTSCQELIHAYKNANNENDKDFADEIADILDERYPNWNVSCISKLSSMQNDQLTINVTFADQSKSFPSAKQAYIWLVEKILNNKPDKDIDDYVLNSMFIRGSHGARYLARNPAELFPRDPNRAKDSNCYHKLSNGWFLNTNLSNKQKRDKLLNLTAVYEAYDSNWTWLAEEESYGSQVILDELDKILKEL
;
A
#
# COMPACT_ATOMS: atom_id res chain seq x y z
N MET A 1 -28.78 13.50 7.96
CA MET A 1 -28.98 12.40 6.98
C MET A 1 -27.79 11.43 6.90
N SER A 2 -26.82 11.45 7.83
CA SER A 2 -25.58 10.66 7.70
C SER A 2 -25.59 9.29 8.40
N GLU A 3 -26.30 9.10 9.51
CA GLU A 3 -26.10 7.91 10.37
C GLU A 3 -26.63 6.59 9.79
N ILE A 4 -27.70 6.63 9.00
CA ILE A 4 -28.30 5.42 8.40
C ILE A 4 -27.42 4.87 7.26
N SER A 5 -26.71 5.75 6.53
CA SER A 5 -25.80 5.35 5.46
C SER A 5 -24.61 4.55 6.02
N THR A 6 -24.05 5.03 7.14
CA THR A 6 -22.86 4.45 7.76
C THR A 6 -23.09 3.02 8.25
N ALA A 7 -24.23 2.75 8.92
CA ALA A 7 -24.52 1.41 9.45
C ALA A 7 -24.67 0.35 8.33
N ARG A 8 -25.22 0.74 7.18
CA ARG A 8 -25.34 -0.14 6.00
C ARG A 8 -23.96 -0.42 5.39
N GLN A 9 -23.13 0.61 5.22
CA GLN A 9 -21.77 0.50 4.69
C GLN A 9 -20.89 -0.40 5.56
N THR A 10 -20.92 -0.22 6.88
CA THR A 10 -20.17 -1.09 7.81
C THR A 10 -20.57 -2.56 7.67
N ARG A 11 -21.87 -2.85 7.49
CA ARG A 11 -22.34 -4.23 7.27
C ARG A 11 -21.87 -4.79 5.93
N LEU A 12 -21.89 -3.99 4.86
CA LEU A 12 -21.40 -4.39 3.54
C LEU A 12 -19.90 -4.68 3.56
N LEU A 13 -19.09 -3.82 4.19
CA LEU A 13 -17.65 -4.05 4.34
C LEU A 13 -17.34 -5.32 5.11
N ALA A 14 -18.10 -5.59 6.18
CA ALA A 14 -18.00 -6.85 6.92
C ALA A 14 -18.37 -8.07 6.07
N LEU A 15 -19.28 -7.94 5.08
CA LEU A 15 -19.59 -9.00 4.12
C LEU A 15 -18.48 -9.17 3.08
N TYR A 16 -17.97 -8.07 2.52
CA TYR A 16 -16.89 -8.05 1.53
C TYR A 16 -15.57 -8.63 2.06
N ARG A 17 -15.31 -8.50 3.37
CA ARG A 17 -14.17 -9.16 4.03
C ARG A 17 -14.33 -10.68 4.18
N ARG A 18 -15.53 -11.24 4.01
CA ARG A 18 -15.75 -12.71 4.07
C ARG A 18 -15.34 -13.38 2.74
N GLN A 19 -14.90 -14.63 2.79
CA GLN A 19 -14.38 -15.39 1.63
C GLN A 19 -15.40 -15.69 0.51
N GLY A 20 -16.64 -15.19 0.57
CA GLY A 20 -17.67 -15.44 -0.44
C GLY A 20 -17.72 -14.44 -1.60
N THR A 21 -17.23 -13.21 -1.40
CA THR A 21 -17.30 -12.17 -2.44
C THR A 21 -16.14 -12.34 -3.42
N SER A 22 -16.43 -12.34 -4.72
CA SER A 22 -15.44 -12.43 -5.79
C SER A 22 -14.68 -11.10 -6.00
N CYS A 23 -13.53 -11.17 -6.66
CA CYS A 23 -12.76 -9.96 -7.02
C CYS A 23 -13.58 -9.01 -7.90
N GLN A 24 -14.34 -9.53 -8.86
CA GLN A 24 -15.18 -8.75 -9.78
C GLN A 24 -16.27 -7.97 -9.03
N GLU A 25 -16.93 -8.59 -8.06
CA GLU A 25 -17.96 -7.93 -7.25
C GLU A 25 -17.39 -6.79 -6.42
N LEU A 26 -16.18 -6.97 -5.86
CA LEU A 26 -15.51 -5.92 -5.09
C LEU A 26 -15.07 -4.77 -6.00
N ILE A 27 -14.55 -5.05 -7.20
CA ILE A 27 -14.22 -4.02 -8.20
C ILE A 27 -15.48 -3.24 -8.58
N HIS A 28 -16.60 -3.93 -8.82
CA HIS A 28 -17.87 -3.28 -9.15
C HIS A 28 -18.37 -2.39 -7.99
N ALA A 29 -18.28 -2.89 -6.75
CA ALA A 29 -18.65 -2.12 -5.56
C ALA A 29 -17.78 -0.86 -5.40
N TYR A 30 -16.47 -0.98 -5.64
CA TYR A 30 -15.52 0.13 -5.65
C TYR A 30 -15.89 1.20 -6.69
N LYS A 31 -16.21 0.78 -7.93
CA LYS A 31 -16.67 1.69 -8.98
C LYS A 31 -17.93 2.46 -8.59
N ASN A 32 -18.92 1.74 -8.06
CA ASN A 32 -20.19 2.35 -7.65
C ASN A 32 -19.97 3.40 -6.55
N ALA A 33 -19.13 3.09 -5.56
CA ALA A 33 -18.78 4.03 -4.50
C ALA A 33 -18.13 5.31 -5.07
N ASN A 34 -17.18 5.17 -6.01
CA ASN A 34 -16.57 6.32 -6.69
C ASN A 34 -17.56 7.14 -7.52
N ASN A 35 -18.47 6.47 -8.25
CA ASN A 35 -19.51 7.14 -9.06
C ASN A 35 -20.51 7.90 -8.18
N GLU A 36 -20.79 7.40 -6.98
CA GLU A 36 -21.63 8.07 -5.96
C GLU A 36 -20.85 9.15 -5.19
N ASN A 37 -19.57 9.35 -5.50
CA ASN A 37 -18.65 10.28 -4.82
C ASN A 37 -18.46 9.98 -3.32
N ASP A 38 -18.63 8.70 -2.93
CA ASP A 38 -18.40 8.21 -1.57
C ASP A 38 -16.97 7.66 -1.45
N LYS A 39 -16.03 8.58 -1.24
CA LYS A 39 -14.59 8.28 -1.21
C LYS A 39 -14.19 7.39 -0.05
N ASP A 40 -14.79 7.59 1.12
CA ASP A 40 -14.44 6.82 2.32
C ASP A 40 -14.82 5.34 2.13
N PHE A 41 -16.00 5.07 1.56
CA PHE A 41 -16.42 3.71 1.27
C PHE A 41 -15.61 3.07 0.14
N ALA A 42 -15.26 3.83 -0.89
CA ALA A 42 -14.37 3.37 -1.97
C ALA A 42 -12.99 2.97 -1.43
N ASP A 43 -12.37 3.81 -0.59
CA ASP A 43 -11.09 3.54 0.05
C ASP A 43 -11.13 2.24 0.88
N GLU A 44 -12.20 2.02 1.66
CA GLU A 44 -12.33 0.80 2.44
C GLU A 44 -12.49 -0.46 1.57
N ILE A 45 -13.18 -0.37 0.42
CA ILE A 45 -13.27 -1.48 -0.53
C ILE A 45 -11.92 -1.73 -1.21
N ALA A 46 -11.19 -0.68 -1.55
CA ALA A 46 -9.84 -0.79 -2.11
C ALA A 46 -8.89 -1.49 -1.13
N ASP A 47 -8.96 -1.17 0.17
CA ASP A 47 -8.18 -1.87 1.20
C ASP A 47 -8.53 -3.38 1.25
N ILE A 48 -9.81 -3.75 1.09
CA ILE A 48 -10.23 -5.16 1.04
C ILE A 48 -9.71 -5.84 -0.24
N LEU A 49 -9.76 -5.15 -1.38
CA LEU A 49 -9.23 -5.62 -2.65
C LEU A 49 -7.71 -5.84 -2.57
N ASP A 50 -6.96 -4.90 -1.99
CA ASP A 50 -5.51 -5.02 -1.77
C ASP A 50 -5.19 -6.17 -0.79
N GLU A 51 -6.00 -6.35 0.26
CA GLU A 51 -5.81 -7.43 1.22
C GLU A 51 -6.04 -8.82 0.61
N ARG A 52 -7.10 -8.97 -0.21
CA ARG A 52 -7.55 -10.28 -0.72
C ARG A 52 -6.98 -10.62 -2.09
N TYR A 53 -6.72 -9.61 -2.91
CA TYR A 53 -6.34 -9.73 -4.31
C TYR A 53 -5.19 -8.76 -4.62
N PRO A 54 -3.97 -8.96 -4.08
CA PRO A 54 -2.87 -7.98 -4.15
C PRO A 54 -2.41 -7.54 -5.55
N ASN A 55 -2.99 -8.10 -6.62
CA ASN A 55 -2.73 -7.76 -8.02
C ASN A 55 -3.99 -7.30 -8.79
N TRP A 56 -5.09 -7.00 -8.11
CA TRP A 56 -6.36 -6.63 -8.77
C TRP A 56 -6.23 -5.36 -9.63
N ASN A 57 -5.38 -4.42 -9.20
CA ASN A 57 -5.07 -3.21 -9.96
C ASN A 57 -4.01 -3.43 -11.03
N VAL A 58 -3.21 -4.51 -10.96
CA VAL A 58 -2.10 -4.76 -11.88
C VAL A 58 -2.60 -5.03 -13.28
N SER A 59 -3.74 -5.71 -13.48
CA SER A 59 -4.30 -5.94 -14.84
C SER A 59 -4.88 -4.68 -15.49
N CYS A 60 -5.40 -3.76 -14.67
CA CYS A 60 -5.91 -2.46 -15.13
C CYS A 60 -4.74 -1.53 -15.48
N ILE A 61 -3.75 -1.48 -14.58
CA ILE A 61 -2.52 -0.72 -14.77
C ILE A 61 -1.71 -1.30 -15.92
N SER A 62 -1.55 -2.62 -16.05
CA SER A 62 -0.74 -3.23 -17.12
C SER A 62 -1.32 -2.98 -18.52
N LYS A 63 -2.65 -2.95 -18.66
CA LYS A 63 -3.29 -2.58 -19.94
C LYS A 63 -3.09 -1.09 -20.25
N LEU A 64 -3.20 -0.23 -19.25
CA LEU A 64 -2.88 1.19 -19.37
C LEU A 64 -1.41 1.47 -19.69
N SER A 65 -0.48 0.79 -19.00
CA SER A 65 0.96 0.85 -19.24
C SER A 65 1.38 0.23 -20.57
N SER A 66 0.58 -0.64 -21.17
CA SER A 66 0.85 -1.14 -22.52
C SER A 66 0.48 -0.14 -23.63
N MET A 67 -0.37 0.86 -23.32
CA MET A 67 -0.73 1.93 -24.26
C MET A 67 0.09 3.21 -24.06
N GLN A 68 0.75 3.39 -22.92
CA GLN A 68 1.72 4.45 -22.68
C GLN A 68 3.11 3.82 -22.49
N ASN A 69 3.96 3.93 -23.52
CA ASN A 69 5.37 3.51 -23.46
C ASN A 69 6.21 4.27 -22.41
N ASP A 70 5.61 5.19 -21.65
CA ASP A 70 6.23 5.81 -20.49
C ASP A 70 6.05 4.88 -19.29
N GLN A 71 7.07 4.07 -19.05
CA GLN A 71 7.22 3.26 -17.86
C GLN A 71 7.09 4.19 -16.64
N LEU A 72 5.97 4.11 -15.91
CA LEU A 72 5.70 4.95 -14.74
C LEU A 72 6.89 4.86 -13.77
N THR A 73 7.67 5.94 -13.70
CA THR A 73 8.81 6.03 -12.78
C THR A 73 8.37 6.74 -11.52
N ILE A 74 8.75 6.20 -10.37
CA ILE A 74 8.49 6.82 -9.07
C ILE A 74 9.77 7.53 -8.65
N ASN A 75 9.66 8.85 -8.54
CA ASN A 75 10.74 9.72 -8.14
C ASN A 75 10.66 9.95 -6.63
N VAL A 76 11.72 9.58 -5.93
CA VAL A 76 11.84 9.83 -4.49
C VAL A 76 13.11 10.62 -4.21
N THR A 77 13.03 11.49 -3.23
CA THR A 77 14.19 12.25 -2.73
C THR A 77 14.37 11.96 -1.25
N PHE A 78 15.62 11.85 -0.79
CA PHE A 78 15.98 11.77 0.62
C PHE A 78 17.34 12.45 0.84
N ALA A 79 17.40 13.47 1.71
CA ALA A 79 18.64 14.20 2.02
C ALA A 79 19.40 14.63 0.74
N ASP A 80 18.70 15.33 -0.16
CA ASP A 80 19.18 15.83 -1.47
C ASP A 80 19.57 14.76 -2.50
N GLN A 81 19.40 13.47 -2.18
CA GLN A 81 19.57 12.38 -3.13
C GLN A 81 18.24 12.04 -3.78
N SER A 82 18.12 12.33 -5.07
CA SER A 82 16.97 11.93 -5.89
C SER A 82 17.25 10.63 -6.63
N LYS A 83 16.27 9.71 -6.64
CA LYS A 83 16.36 8.44 -7.35
C LYS A 83 15.01 8.03 -7.92
N SER A 84 15.03 7.51 -9.15
CA SER A 84 13.85 7.02 -9.85
C SER A 84 13.78 5.50 -9.76
N PHE A 85 12.57 4.97 -9.59
CA PHE A 85 12.31 3.54 -9.49
C PHE A 85 11.21 3.09 -10.45
N PRO A 86 11.30 1.87 -11.00
CA PRO A 86 10.26 1.29 -11.85
C PRO A 86 9.03 0.81 -11.05
N SER A 87 9.05 0.86 -9.70
CA SER A 87 7.91 0.45 -8.89
C SER A 87 7.89 1.09 -7.51
N ALA A 88 6.68 1.22 -6.94
CA ALA A 88 6.47 1.79 -5.60
C ALA A 88 7.11 0.93 -4.52
N LYS A 89 7.11 -0.40 -4.72
CA LYS A 89 7.77 -1.35 -3.82
C LYS A 89 9.27 -1.04 -3.69
N GLN A 90 9.97 -0.81 -4.80
CA GLN A 90 11.41 -0.52 -4.76
C GLN A 90 11.71 0.86 -4.17
N ALA A 91 10.93 1.88 -4.52
CA ALA A 91 11.05 3.21 -3.95
C ALA A 91 10.86 3.20 -2.42
N TYR A 92 9.86 2.45 -1.95
CA TYR A 92 9.58 2.26 -0.52
C TYR A 92 10.72 1.57 0.22
N ILE A 93 11.24 0.46 -0.32
CA ILE A 93 12.38 -0.24 0.26
C ILE A 93 13.57 0.72 0.39
N TRP A 94 13.89 1.46 -0.67
CA TRP A 94 15.03 2.37 -0.67
C TRP A 94 14.89 3.50 0.36
N LEU A 95 13.72 4.12 0.47
CA LEU A 95 13.49 5.17 1.47
C LEU A 95 13.58 4.63 2.89
N VAL A 96 13.00 3.45 3.17
CA VAL A 96 13.12 2.82 4.49
C VAL A 96 14.58 2.55 4.82
N GLU A 97 15.37 2.00 3.89
CA GLU A 97 16.81 1.79 4.10
C GLU A 97 17.55 3.09 4.38
N LYS A 98 17.24 4.16 3.63
CA LYS A 98 17.88 5.47 3.82
C LYS A 98 17.55 6.07 5.19
N ILE A 99 16.28 6.04 5.60
CA ILE A 99 15.85 6.55 6.90
C ILE A 99 16.54 5.79 8.04
N LEU A 100 16.55 4.46 7.97
CA LEU A 100 17.16 3.61 9.00
C LEU A 100 18.69 3.78 9.06
N ASN A 101 19.36 3.93 7.91
CA ASN A 101 20.81 4.10 7.85
C ASN A 101 21.29 5.51 8.20
N ASN A 102 20.41 6.53 8.18
CA ASN A 102 20.78 7.91 8.48
C ASN A 102 21.06 8.17 9.98
N LYS A 103 20.78 7.20 10.87
CA LYS A 103 21.15 7.28 12.29
C LYS A 103 22.14 6.17 12.67
N PRO A 104 23.46 6.39 12.48
CA PRO A 104 24.49 5.38 12.71
C PRO A 104 24.69 4.99 14.19
N ASP A 105 24.25 5.81 15.14
CA ASP A 105 24.63 5.72 16.57
C ASP A 105 23.50 5.30 17.52
N LYS A 106 22.31 4.97 17.00
CA LYS A 106 21.21 4.49 17.84
C LYS A 106 20.94 3.04 17.49
N ASP A 107 21.29 2.15 18.41
CA ASP A 107 20.63 0.85 18.48
C ASP A 107 19.14 1.12 18.34
N ILE A 108 18.59 0.61 17.25
CA ILE A 108 17.17 0.71 16.96
C ILE A 108 16.48 0.04 18.13
N ASP A 109 15.90 0.85 19.02
CA ASP A 109 15.20 0.33 20.18
C ASP A 109 14.02 -0.48 19.66
N ASP A 110 14.14 -1.80 19.78
CA ASP A 110 13.09 -2.74 19.43
C ASP A 110 11.78 -2.31 20.10
N TYR A 111 11.80 -1.71 21.30
CA TYR A 111 10.60 -1.18 21.96
C TYR A 111 9.96 0.00 21.22
N VAL A 112 10.75 0.97 20.75
CA VAL A 112 10.24 2.13 20.00
C VAL A 112 9.71 1.68 18.65
N LEU A 113 10.44 0.82 17.94
CA LEU A 113 9.92 0.25 16.69
C LEU A 113 8.68 -0.60 16.94
N ASN A 114 8.67 -1.37 18.03
CA ASN A 114 7.57 -2.27 18.36
C ASN A 114 6.31 -1.57 18.85
N SER A 115 6.43 -0.35 19.38
CA SER A 115 5.28 0.42 19.87
C SER A 115 4.70 1.32 18.78
N MET A 116 5.52 1.82 17.85
CA MET A 116 5.09 2.78 16.82
C MET A 116 4.85 2.15 15.43
N PHE A 117 5.49 1.03 15.07
CA PHE A 117 5.46 0.44 13.70
C PHE A 117 4.85 -0.95 13.59
N ILE A 118 4.10 -1.42 14.58
CA ILE A 118 3.86 -2.87 14.69
C ILE A 118 2.43 -3.32 14.50
N ARG A 119 1.44 -2.43 14.49
CA ARG A 119 0.05 -2.89 14.41
C ARG A 119 -0.64 -2.33 13.20
N GLY A 120 -0.45 -3.01 12.08
CA GLY A 120 -1.46 -3.05 11.03
C GLY A 120 -2.65 -3.90 11.48
N SER A 121 -3.65 -3.99 10.60
CA SER A 121 -4.79 -4.89 10.76
C SER A 121 -4.32 -6.30 11.14
N HIS A 122 -5.04 -6.94 12.08
CA HIS A 122 -4.77 -8.31 12.53
C HIS A 122 -3.39 -8.55 13.20
N GLY A 123 -2.71 -7.48 13.63
CA GLY A 123 -1.41 -7.58 14.32
C GLY A 123 -0.23 -7.82 13.37
N ALA A 124 -0.43 -7.58 12.06
CA ALA A 124 0.66 -7.58 11.11
C ALA A 124 1.65 -6.45 11.44
N ARG A 125 2.94 -6.78 11.43
CA ARG A 125 4.03 -5.82 11.68
C ARG A 125 4.55 -5.29 10.36
N TYR A 126 5.06 -4.06 10.37
CA TYR A 126 5.68 -3.46 9.18
C TYR A 126 7.18 -3.76 9.11
N LEU A 127 7.84 -3.84 10.27
CA LEU A 127 9.24 -4.22 10.43
C LEU A 127 9.35 -5.30 11.51
N ALA A 128 10.19 -6.31 11.28
CA ALA A 128 10.48 -7.34 12.27
C ALA A 128 11.86 -7.99 12.05
N ARG A 129 12.34 -8.76 13.02
CA ARG A 129 13.59 -9.53 12.89
C ARG A 129 13.42 -10.85 12.14
N ASN A 130 12.19 -11.30 11.95
CA ASN A 130 11.88 -12.48 11.13
C ASN A 130 10.57 -12.30 10.35
N PRO A 131 10.37 -13.01 9.22
CA PRO A 131 9.12 -12.94 8.45
C PRO A 131 7.88 -13.43 9.19
N ALA A 132 8.01 -14.38 10.12
CA ALA A 132 6.88 -14.92 10.88
C ALA A 132 6.24 -13.86 11.80
N GLU A 133 7.05 -12.95 12.32
CA GLU A 133 6.61 -11.81 13.13
C GLU A 133 5.96 -10.72 12.28
N LEU A 134 6.29 -10.58 10.99
CA LEU A 134 5.55 -9.69 10.09
C LEU A 134 4.09 -10.13 9.96
N PHE A 135 3.84 -11.43 9.95
CA PHE A 135 2.54 -12.02 9.67
C PHE A 135 2.16 -13.07 10.72
N PRO A 136 1.96 -12.71 12.00
CA PRO A 136 1.78 -13.67 13.08
C PRO A 136 0.50 -14.51 12.96
N ARG A 137 -0.46 -14.05 12.15
CA ARG A 137 -1.73 -14.74 11.88
C ARG A 137 -1.81 -15.29 10.45
N ASP A 138 -0.78 -15.11 9.62
CA ASP A 138 -0.74 -15.59 8.24
C ASP A 138 0.63 -16.19 7.89
N PRO A 139 0.89 -17.45 8.31
CA PRO A 139 2.17 -18.10 8.06
C PRO A 139 2.43 -18.39 6.58
N ASN A 140 1.41 -18.33 5.71
CA ASN A 140 1.61 -18.51 4.26
C ASN A 140 2.27 -17.26 3.68
N ARG A 141 1.81 -16.05 4.04
CA ARG A 141 2.50 -14.80 3.66
C ARG A 141 3.93 -14.75 4.18
N ALA A 142 4.20 -15.25 5.38
CA ALA A 142 5.55 -15.31 5.93
C ALA A 142 6.52 -16.21 5.15
N LYS A 143 6.00 -17.17 4.37
CA LYS A 143 6.80 -18.04 3.49
C LYS A 143 6.99 -17.45 2.09
N ASP A 144 6.15 -16.51 1.69
CA ASP A 144 6.22 -15.88 0.38
C ASP A 144 7.18 -14.68 0.40
N SER A 145 8.34 -14.82 -0.23
CA SER A 145 9.34 -13.77 -0.35
C SER A 145 8.85 -12.54 -1.12
N ASN A 146 7.73 -12.62 -1.84
CA ASN A 146 7.11 -11.45 -2.47
C ASN A 146 6.43 -10.54 -1.45
N CYS A 147 6.05 -11.06 -0.28
CA CYS A 147 5.34 -10.30 0.75
C CYS A 147 6.27 -9.41 1.58
N TYR A 148 7.58 -9.66 1.59
CA TYR A 148 8.54 -8.92 2.41
C TYR A 148 9.87 -8.68 1.69
N HIS A 149 10.74 -7.88 2.29
CA HIS A 149 12.10 -7.64 1.84
C HIS A 149 13.06 -7.64 3.03
N LYS A 150 14.23 -8.28 2.90
CA LYS A 150 15.28 -8.24 3.93
C LYS A 150 16.18 -7.04 3.69
N LEU A 151 16.23 -6.13 4.65
CA LEU A 151 17.03 -4.91 4.62
C LEU A 151 18.51 -5.21 4.93
N SER A 152 19.39 -4.28 4.57
CA SER A 152 20.84 -4.35 4.81
C SER A 152 21.23 -4.55 6.28
N ASN A 153 20.45 -4.03 7.23
CA ASN A 153 20.66 -4.19 8.67
C ASN A 153 20.07 -5.51 9.25
N GLY A 154 19.59 -6.42 8.39
CA GLY A 154 19.05 -7.72 8.79
C GLY A 154 17.58 -7.74 9.20
N TRP A 155 16.91 -6.59 9.24
CA TRP A 155 15.46 -6.51 9.46
C TRP A 155 14.68 -6.96 8.22
N PHE A 156 13.43 -7.35 8.43
CA PHE A 156 12.48 -7.67 7.38
C PHE A 156 11.40 -6.60 7.32
N LEU A 157 11.14 -6.08 6.12
CA LEU A 157 10.15 -5.07 5.81
C LEU A 157 8.96 -5.72 5.11
N ASN A 158 7.75 -5.51 5.61
CA ASN A 158 6.52 -5.87 4.89
C ASN A 158 6.39 -4.97 3.65
N THR A 159 6.31 -5.59 2.47
CA THR A 159 6.20 -4.89 1.18
C THR A 159 4.84 -5.08 0.53
N ASN A 160 4.00 -5.96 1.07
CA ASN A 160 2.63 -6.18 0.61
C ASN A 160 1.69 -5.15 1.25
N LEU A 161 1.84 -3.90 0.82
CA LEU A 161 1.11 -2.73 1.30
C LEU A 161 0.56 -1.96 0.11
N SER A 162 -0.58 -1.30 0.27
CA SER A 162 -1.06 -0.31 -0.70
C SER A 162 -0.10 0.89 -0.78
N ASN A 163 -0.16 1.72 -1.84
CA ASN A 163 0.70 2.91 -1.93
C ASN A 163 0.43 3.91 -0.82
N LYS A 164 -0.84 4.12 -0.48
CA LYS A 164 -1.29 4.90 0.70
C LYS A 164 -0.65 4.38 1.98
N GLN A 165 -0.73 3.07 2.23
CA GLN A 165 -0.09 2.45 3.39
C GLN A 165 1.43 2.63 3.40
N LYS A 166 2.12 2.45 2.26
CA LYS A 166 3.58 2.68 2.16
C LYS A 166 3.93 4.12 2.56
N ARG A 167 3.21 5.11 2.03
CA ARG A 167 3.38 6.54 2.34
C ARG A 167 3.14 6.81 3.83
N ASP A 168 2.07 6.28 4.40
CA ASP A 168 1.75 6.43 5.83
C ASP A 168 2.86 5.84 6.71
N LYS A 169 3.43 4.69 6.33
CA LYS A 169 4.55 4.11 7.08
C LYS A 169 5.83 4.90 6.97
N LEU A 170 6.12 5.49 5.80
CA LEU A 170 7.25 6.39 5.65
C LEU A 170 7.11 7.64 6.53
N LEU A 171 5.92 8.26 6.56
CA LEU A 171 5.63 9.41 7.43
C LEU A 171 5.87 9.09 8.90
N ASN A 172 5.30 7.98 9.37
CA ASN A 172 5.53 7.50 10.73
C ASN A 172 7.03 7.24 10.99
N LEU A 173 7.75 6.65 10.01
CA LEU A 173 9.17 6.35 10.14
C LEU A 173 10.00 7.61 10.30
N THR A 174 9.70 8.62 9.50
CA THR A 174 10.40 9.90 9.59
C THR A 174 10.08 10.67 10.87
N ALA A 175 8.88 10.50 11.45
CA ALA A 175 8.53 11.05 12.76
C ALA A 175 9.43 10.50 13.86
N VAL A 176 9.60 9.18 13.90
CA VAL A 176 10.37 8.51 14.95
C VAL A 176 11.85 8.81 14.85
N TYR A 177 12.37 8.90 13.63
CA TYR A 177 13.78 9.18 13.41
C TYR A 177 14.09 10.67 13.39
N GLU A 178 13.14 11.56 13.72
CA GLU A 178 13.31 13.02 13.58
C GLU A 178 13.87 13.40 12.19
N ALA A 179 13.64 12.54 11.20
CA ALA A 179 14.08 12.73 9.83
C ALA A 179 13.13 13.70 9.10
N TYR A 180 12.28 14.41 9.83
CA TYR A 180 11.44 15.49 9.32
C TYR A 180 12.27 16.60 8.70
N ASP A 181 13.44 16.91 9.27
CA ASP A 181 14.37 17.89 8.69
C ASP A 181 15.19 17.31 7.52
N SER A 182 15.17 15.98 7.35
CA SER A 182 15.79 15.32 6.20
C SER A 182 14.82 15.40 5.03
N ASN A 183 14.87 16.50 4.27
CA ASN A 183 14.05 16.75 3.06
C ASN A 183 13.81 15.46 2.26
N TRP A 184 12.66 14.82 2.48
CA TRP A 184 12.26 13.63 1.76
C TRP A 184 10.93 13.85 1.09
N THR A 185 10.79 13.31 -0.12
CA THR A 185 9.58 13.44 -0.90
C THR A 185 9.22 12.10 -1.50
N TRP A 186 7.92 11.82 -1.47
CA TRP A 186 7.31 10.72 -2.23
C TRP A 186 6.49 11.35 -3.34
N LEU A 187 7.10 11.53 -4.50
CA LEU A 187 6.41 11.94 -5.71
C LEU A 187 6.17 10.66 -6.52
N ALA A 188 5.22 9.85 -6.04
CA ALA A 188 4.43 9.11 -7.00
C ALA A 188 3.69 10.20 -7.78
N GLU A 189 3.85 10.23 -9.09
CA GLU A 189 2.97 11.01 -9.95
C GLU A 189 1.55 10.43 -9.77
N GLU A 190 0.89 10.80 -8.68
CA GLU A 190 -0.40 10.23 -8.29
C GLU A 190 -1.49 10.84 -9.18
N GLU A 191 -2.01 9.99 -10.06
CA GLU A 191 -3.42 9.56 -10.02
C GLU A 191 -4.52 10.60 -10.32
N SER A 192 -4.21 11.88 -10.53
CA SER A 192 -5.20 12.86 -11.01
C SER A 192 -5.70 12.55 -12.43
N TYR A 193 -4.94 11.78 -13.21
CA TYR A 193 -5.33 11.32 -14.54
C TYR A 193 -5.67 9.83 -14.60
N GLY A 194 -5.33 9.04 -13.57
CA GLY A 194 -5.44 7.59 -13.60
C GLY A 194 -6.85 7.07 -13.31
N SER A 195 -7.57 7.66 -12.35
CA SER A 195 -8.84 7.11 -11.89
C SER A 195 -9.91 7.08 -13.00
N GLN A 196 -10.04 8.16 -13.77
CA GLN A 196 -11.02 8.20 -14.87
C GLN A 196 -10.65 7.25 -16.01
N VAL A 197 -9.36 7.21 -16.38
CA VAL A 197 -8.88 6.36 -17.48
C VAL A 197 -8.95 4.86 -17.10
N ILE A 198 -8.70 4.51 -15.84
CA ILE A 198 -8.89 3.15 -15.31
C ILE A 198 -10.37 2.76 -15.33
N LEU A 199 -11.28 3.67 -14.97
CA LEU A 199 -12.72 3.42 -15.00
C LEU A 199 -13.22 3.19 -16.43
N ASP A 200 -12.79 4.04 -17.37
CA ASP A 200 -13.17 3.98 -18.79
C ASP A 200 -12.67 2.68 -19.46
N GLU A 201 -11.44 2.24 -19.18
CA GLU A 201 -10.88 1.03 -19.82
C GLU A 201 -11.41 -0.26 -19.19
N LEU A 202 -11.73 -0.25 -17.90
CA LEU A 202 -12.46 -1.36 -17.27
C LEU A 202 -13.88 -1.53 -17.86
N ASP A 203 -14.56 -0.43 -18.19
CA ASP A 203 -15.87 -0.47 -18.83
C ASP A 203 -15.81 -1.06 -20.24
N LYS A 204 -14.71 -0.86 -20.95
CA LYS A 204 -14.47 -1.41 -22.28
C LYS A 204 -14.20 -2.92 -22.24
N ILE A 205 -13.35 -3.38 -21.32
CA ILE A 205 -13.04 -4.82 -21.13
C ILE A 205 -14.30 -5.61 -20.75
N LEU A 206 -15.17 -5.04 -19.92
CA LEU A 206 -16.42 -5.69 -19.51
C LEU A 206 -17.48 -5.73 -20.60
N LYS A 207 -17.40 -4.88 -21.63
CA LYS A 207 -18.29 -4.91 -22.81
C LYS A 207 -17.85 -5.95 -23.85
N GLU A 208 -16.61 -6.40 -23.79
CA GLU A 208 -16.03 -7.40 -24.70
C GLU A 208 -16.11 -8.84 -24.15
N LEU A 209 -16.61 -9.01 -22.92
CA LEU A 209 -16.88 -10.30 -22.27
C LEU A 209 -18.39 -10.54 -22.18
#